data_AF-J5UCJ4-F1
#
_entry.id   AF-J5UCJ4-F1
#
_cell.length_a   1.000
_cell.length_b   1.000
_cell.length_c   1.000
_cell.angle_alpha   90.00
_cell.angle_beta   90.00
_cell.angle_gamma   90.00
#
_symmetry.space_group_name_H-M   'P 1'
#
loop_
_entity.id
_entity.type
_entity.pdbx_description
1 polymer ?
#
loop_
_entity_poly.entity_id
_entity_poly.type
_entity_poly.pdbx_seq_one_letter_code
_entity_poly.pdbx_strand_id
1 'polypeptide(L)'
;MDLQAIKEICKNKWAAGFEIDARTKAALDKFDIWLSQIPDEYKELSLILIQNLEYYPQKLTNKVLIELHNKLKELPNISDDNTIYAYIKSKDGKTNSSDEYWTMYKLFNNLNREICYENINAINDCQWGYVENIVFIDDFSGTGQSFIKELQKSEDRYCGKNIYFVIICIMEDANQKIEDYSQKKNINISPIYYCMQKKTFTRDLFKDNMNAKNLLLMLTEYLKIPKQESPLGFNESESLVAFHNNTPNNTLPVIRYDTKEYASLFPRRHDKKPPWQKMRLEKKDRKIANYNNKSI
;
A
#
# COMPACT_ATOMS: atom_id res chain seq x y z
N MET A 1 -24.11 4.86 18.27
CA MET A 1 -23.88 3.51 17.70
C MET A 1 -23.54 2.56 18.82
N ASP A 2 -23.97 1.30 18.75
CA ASP A 2 -23.56 0.27 19.70
C ASP A 2 -22.09 -0.15 19.43
N LEU A 3 -21.21 0.11 20.40
CA LEU A 3 -19.78 -0.16 20.30
C LEU A 3 -19.50 -1.66 20.13
N GLN A 4 -20.25 -2.51 20.84
CA GLN A 4 -20.03 -3.95 20.80
C GLN A 4 -20.43 -4.51 19.44
N ALA A 5 -21.53 -4.00 18.87
CA ALA A 5 -21.94 -4.33 17.51
C ALA A 5 -20.87 -3.92 16.48
N ILE A 6 -20.28 -2.73 16.58
CA ILE A 6 -19.21 -2.30 15.68
C ILE A 6 -17.98 -3.20 15.81
N LYS A 7 -17.58 -3.55 17.03
CA LYS A 7 -16.42 -4.40 17.28
C LYS A 7 -16.61 -5.78 16.66
N GLU A 8 -17.80 -6.37 16.75
CA GLU A 8 -18.12 -7.65 16.10
C GLU A 8 -18.19 -7.53 14.57
N ILE A 9 -18.72 -6.43 14.01
CA ILE A 9 -18.68 -6.17 12.56
C ILE A 9 -17.22 -6.12 12.07
N CYS A 10 -16.37 -5.36 12.76
CA CYS A 10 -14.95 -5.24 12.44
C CYS A 10 -14.25 -6.59 12.53
N LYS A 11 -14.48 -7.34 13.61
CA LYS A 11 -13.92 -8.69 13.80
C LYS A 11 -14.28 -9.63 12.65
N ASN A 12 -15.56 -9.71 12.28
CA ASN A 12 -16.00 -10.58 11.19
C ASN A 12 -15.42 -10.16 9.84
N LYS A 13 -15.38 -8.84 9.58
CA LYS A 13 -14.81 -8.28 8.36
C LYS A 13 -13.32 -8.56 8.24
N TRP A 14 -12.54 -8.28 9.29
CA TRP A 14 -11.09 -8.43 9.28
C TRP A 14 -10.64 -9.89 9.34
N ALA A 15 -11.46 -10.77 9.94
CA ALA A 15 -11.25 -12.21 9.84
C ALA A 15 -11.45 -12.74 8.41
N ALA A 16 -12.30 -12.08 7.61
CA ALA A 16 -12.59 -12.45 6.23
C ALA A 16 -12.98 -13.93 6.04
N GLY A 17 -13.71 -14.49 7.02
CA GLY A 17 -14.10 -15.91 7.03
C GLY A 17 -13.00 -16.89 7.45
N PHE A 18 -11.84 -16.39 7.89
CA PHE A 18 -10.73 -17.18 8.43
C PHE A 18 -10.61 -17.02 9.95
N GLU A 19 -9.71 -17.80 10.55
CA GLU A 19 -9.28 -17.55 11.93
C GLU A 19 -8.61 -16.18 12.07
N ILE A 20 -8.88 -15.52 13.20
CA ILE A 20 -8.33 -14.21 13.54
C ILE A 20 -6.80 -14.30 13.65
N ASP A 21 -6.10 -13.49 12.86
CA ASP A 21 -4.63 -13.42 12.92
C ASP A 21 -4.14 -12.56 14.10
N ALA A 22 -2.84 -12.60 14.36
CA ALA A 22 -2.25 -11.89 15.50
C ALA A 22 -2.48 -10.36 15.46
N ARG A 23 -2.56 -9.77 14.27
CA ARG A 23 -2.70 -8.32 14.10
C ARG A 23 -4.16 -7.90 14.24
N THR A 24 -5.10 -8.65 13.69
CA THR A 24 -6.53 -8.48 13.97
C THR A 24 -6.81 -8.66 15.45
N LYS A 25 -6.24 -9.70 16.09
CA LYS A 25 -6.38 -9.91 17.54
C LYS A 25 -5.85 -8.71 18.32
N ALA A 26 -4.65 -8.23 18.02
CA ALA A 26 -4.07 -7.07 18.69
C ALA A 26 -4.90 -5.79 18.50
N ALA A 27 -5.50 -5.58 17.32
CA ALA A 27 -6.42 -4.48 17.08
C ALA A 27 -7.69 -4.62 17.94
N LEU A 28 -8.32 -5.79 17.98
CA LEU A 28 -9.53 -6.03 18.77
C LEU A 28 -9.27 -5.91 20.28
N ASP A 29 -8.14 -6.40 20.77
CA ASP A 29 -7.74 -6.32 22.17
C ASP A 29 -7.52 -4.86 22.61
N LYS A 30 -7.07 -4.00 21.70
CA LYS A 30 -6.80 -2.57 21.96
C LYS A 30 -7.96 -1.64 21.59
N PHE A 31 -9.04 -2.15 21.00
CA PHE A 31 -10.10 -1.33 20.39
C PHE A 31 -10.68 -0.30 21.38
N ASP A 32 -10.99 -0.71 22.61
CA ASP A 32 -11.60 0.16 23.62
C ASP A 32 -10.61 1.23 24.12
N ILE A 33 -9.34 0.86 24.29
CA ILE A 33 -8.26 1.77 24.66
C ILE A 33 -8.00 2.78 23.54
N TRP A 34 -7.98 2.31 22.29
CA TRP A 34 -7.88 3.15 21.10
C TRP A 34 -8.99 4.20 21.07
N LEU A 35 -10.25 3.77 21.23
CA LEU A 35 -11.38 4.69 21.19
C LEU A 35 -11.39 5.67 22.37
N SER A 36 -10.89 5.27 23.56
CA SER A 36 -10.80 6.17 24.72
C SER A 36 -9.80 7.32 24.55
N GLN A 37 -8.84 7.19 23.62
CA GLN A 37 -7.88 8.25 23.29
C GLN A 37 -8.48 9.29 22.33
N ILE A 38 -9.66 9.02 21.75
CA ILE A 38 -10.32 9.89 20.77
C ILE A 38 -11.37 10.74 21.49
N PRO A 39 -11.36 12.08 21.35
CA PRO A 39 -12.38 12.94 21.93
C PRO A 39 -13.78 12.60 21.43
N ASP A 40 -14.79 12.79 22.29
CA ASP A 40 -16.17 12.37 22.02
C ASP A 40 -16.72 12.91 20.69
N GLU A 41 -16.38 14.16 20.34
CA GLU A 41 -16.79 14.80 19.09
C GLU A 41 -16.26 14.11 17.81
N TYR A 42 -15.19 13.32 17.91
CA TYR A 42 -14.60 12.59 16.78
C TYR A 42 -14.86 11.08 16.82
N LYS A 43 -15.55 10.55 17.85
CA LYS A 43 -15.78 9.11 17.99
C LYS A 43 -16.64 8.54 16.87
N GLU A 44 -17.71 9.23 16.48
CA GLU A 44 -18.58 8.78 15.38
C GLU A 44 -17.82 8.67 14.06
N LEU A 45 -17.07 9.73 13.69
CA LEU A 45 -16.18 9.73 12.53
C LEU A 45 -15.22 8.53 12.58
N SER A 46 -14.53 8.36 13.69
CA SER A 46 -13.49 7.32 13.85
C SER A 46 -14.06 5.90 13.75
N LEU A 47 -15.25 5.67 14.30
CA LEU A 47 -15.95 4.40 14.21
C LEU A 47 -16.41 4.08 12.79
N ILE A 48 -16.93 5.07 12.04
CA ILE A 48 -17.29 4.91 10.62
C ILE A 48 -16.04 4.55 9.80
N LEU A 49 -14.91 5.23 10.03
CA LEU A 49 -13.65 4.95 9.33
C LEU A 49 -13.15 3.53 9.57
N ILE A 50 -13.11 3.08 10.83
CA ILE A 50 -12.62 1.74 11.19
C ILE A 50 -13.57 0.63 10.72
N GLN A 51 -14.89 0.84 10.78
CA GLN A 51 -15.86 -0.11 10.22
C GLN A 51 -15.69 -0.28 8.70
N ASN A 52 -15.26 0.77 8.01
CA ASN A 52 -15.02 0.78 6.57
C ASN A 52 -13.58 0.43 6.17
N LEU A 53 -12.69 0.15 7.12
CA LEU A 53 -11.34 -0.35 6.86
C LEU A 53 -11.40 -1.74 6.23
N GLU A 54 -10.77 -1.90 5.06
CA GLU A 54 -10.46 -3.22 4.51
C GLU A 54 -9.15 -3.72 5.09
N TYR A 55 -9.21 -4.88 5.73
CA TYR A 55 -8.04 -5.56 6.25
C TYR A 55 -7.82 -6.86 5.48
N TYR A 56 -6.61 -7.06 4.98
CA TYR A 56 -6.21 -8.25 4.26
C TYR A 56 -5.38 -9.17 5.18
N PRO A 57 -6.02 -10.14 5.88
CA PRO A 57 -5.30 -11.13 6.68
C PRO A 57 -4.48 -12.03 5.77
N GLN A 58 -3.43 -12.64 6.31
CA GLN A 58 -2.49 -13.46 5.53
C GLN A 58 -3.19 -14.59 4.74
N LYS A 59 -4.17 -15.27 5.34
CA LYS A 59 -4.91 -16.36 4.66
C LYS A 59 -5.72 -15.84 3.46
N LEU A 60 -6.35 -14.67 3.58
CA LEU A 60 -7.03 -14.02 2.45
C LEU A 60 -6.02 -13.59 1.39
N THR A 61 -4.94 -12.93 1.79
CA THR A 61 -3.86 -12.51 0.88
C THR A 61 -3.36 -13.69 0.04
N ASN A 62 -3.05 -14.83 0.66
CA ASN A 62 -2.55 -16.00 -0.05
C ASN A 62 -3.56 -16.51 -1.10
N LYS A 63 -4.85 -16.59 -0.71
CA LYS A 63 -5.94 -16.98 -1.61
C LYS A 63 -6.05 -16.01 -2.79
N VAL A 64 -6.03 -14.71 -2.52
CA VAL A 64 -6.13 -13.66 -3.53
C VAL A 64 -4.97 -13.71 -4.52
N LEU A 65 -3.73 -13.93 -4.07
CA LEU A 65 -2.57 -14.04 -4.97
C LEU A 65 -2.70 -15.21 -5.95
N ILE A 66 -3.31 -16.33 -5.54
CA ILE A 66 -3.61 -17.46 -6.42
C ILE A 66 -4.72 -17.11 -7.40
N GLU A 67 -5.81 -16.49 -6.93
CA GLU A 67 -6.92 -16.06 -7.78
C GLU A 67 -6.48 -15.06 -8.86
N LEU A 68 -5.63 -14.10 -8.50
CA LEU A 68 -5.09 -13.13 -9.44
C LEU A 68 -4.17 -13.79 -10.49
N HIS A 69 -3.43 -14.84 -10.11
CA HIS A 69 -2.66 -15.61 -11.07
C HIS A 69 -3.53 -16.38 -12.04
N ASN A 70 -4.61 -17.00 -11.57
CA ASN A 70 -5.57 -17.68 -12.43
C ASN A 70 -6.20 -16.71 -13.44
N LYS A 71 -6.64 -15.53 -12.98
CA LYS A 71 -7.13 -14.46 -13.86
C LYS A 71 -6.11 -14.04 -14.92
N LEU A 72 -4.83 -13.97 -14.55
CA LEU A 72 -3.76 -13.68 -15.51
C LEU A 72 -3.61 -14.81 -16.54
N LYS A 73 -3.63 -16.08 -16.11
CA LYS A 73 -3.49 -17.25 -17.01
C LYS A 73 -4.69 -17.47 -17.93
N GLU A 74 -5.86 -16.89 -17.62
CA GLU A 74 -7.02 -16.85 -18.52
C GLU A 74 -6.84 -15.90 -19.71
N LEU A 75 -5.88 -14.98 -19.65
CA LEU A 75 -5.59 -14.08 -20.75
C LEU A 75 -4.87 -14.83 -21.89
N PRO A 76 -5.15 -14.47 -23.15
CA PRO A 76 -4.49 -15.10 -24.29
C PRO A 76 -2.98 -14.81 -24.27
N ASN A 77 -2.20 -15.75 -24.81
CA ASN A 77 -0.76 -15.61 -25.02
C ASN A 77 0.07 -15.43 -23.74
N ILE A 78 -0.38 -15.91 -22.58
CA ILE A 78 0.46 -16.00 -21.37
C ILE A 78 1.09 -17.39 -21.27
N SER A 79 2.40 -17.50 -21.48
CA SER A 79 3.17 -18.73 -21.25
C SER A 79 4.52 -18.42 -20.59
N ASP A 80 5.17 -19.46 -20.05
CA ASP A 80 6.50 -19.33 -19.48
C ASP A 80 7.56 -19.00 -20.55
N ASP A 81 7.28 -19.25 -21.83
CA ASP A 81 8.20 -18.98 -22.94
C ASP A 81 8.27 -17.50 -23.32
N ASN A 82 7.22 -16.71 -23.01
CA ASN A 82 7.10 -15.31 -23.44
C ASN A 82 6.79 -14.33 -22.29
N THR A 83 6.72 -14.81 -21.04
CA THR A 83 6.29 -14.00 -19.89
C THR A 83 7.37 -13.92 -18.83
N ILE A 84 7.62 -12.71 -18.33
CA ILE A 84 8.47 -12.48 -17.16
C ILE A 84 7.67 -11.89 -16.00
N TYR A 85 8.12 -12.18 -14.77
CA TYR A 85 7.53 -11.71 -13.53
C TYR A 85 8.51 -10.86 -12.75
N ALA A 86 8.08 -9.67 -12.33
CA ALA A 86 8.88 -8.69 -11.62
C ALA A 86 8.06 -7.98 -10.53
N TYR A 87 8.70 -7.06 -9.82
CA TYR A 87 8.09 -6.23 -8.79
C TYR A 87 8.61 -4.80 -8.87
N ILE A 88 7.93 -3.87 -8.19
CA ILE A 88 8.33 -2.47 -8.15
C ILE A 88 9.46 -2.30 -7.14
N LYS A 89 10.65 -1.97 -7.62
CA LYS A 89 11.83 -1.84 -6.75
C LYS A 89 11.81 -0.58 -5.92
N SER A 90 12.33 -0.69 -4.70
CA SER A 90 12.71 0.48 -3.92
C SER A 90 13.83 1.25 -4.62
N LYS A 91 13.84 2.58 -4.45
CA LYS A 91 14.87 3.45 -5.03
C LYS A 91 16.25 3.28 -4.39
N ASP A 92 16.28 2.84 -3.13
CA ASP A 92 17.50 2.70 -2.33
C ASP A 92 17.97 1.24 -2.20
N GLY A 93 17.34 0.31 -2.94
CA GLY A 93 17.71 -1.10 -3.00
C GLY A 93 17.34 -1.90 -1.74
N LYS A 94 16.57 -1.31 -0.81
CA LYS A 94 16.05 -2.02 0.35
C LYS A 94 14.82 -2.86 -0.01
N THR A 95 14.52 -3.85 0.82
CA THR A 95 13.25 -4.57 0.76
C THR A 95 12.06 -3.62 0.95
N ASN A 96 10.94 -3.92 0.30
CA ASN A 96 9.67 -3.21 0.34
C ASN A 96 8.50 -4.20 0.26
N SER A 97 7.27 -3.72 0.37
CA SER A 97 6.11 -4.63 0.29
C SER A 97 6.06 -5.36 -1.06
N SER A 98 6.34 -4.69 -2.17
CA SER A 98 6.33 -5.31 -3.50
C SER A 98 7.24 -6.54 -3.60
N ASP A 99 8.44 -6.54 -2.98
CA ASP A 99 9.32 -7.71 -2.98
C ASP A 99 8.78 -8.88 -2.13
N GLU A 100 8.16 -8.58 -0.99
CA GLU A 100 7.51 -9.57 -0.12
C GLU A 100 6.36 -10.27 -0.86
N TYR A 101 5.46 -9.48 -1.47
CA TYR A 101 4.30 -10.00 -2.19
C TYR A 101 4.68 -10.72 -3.49
N TRP A 102 5.69 -10.25 -4.20
CA TRP A 102 6.25 -10.97 -5.35
C TRP A 102 6.83 -12.32 -4.93
N THR A 103 7.54 -12.37 -3.80
CA THR A 103 8.08 -13.64 -3.26
C THR A 103 6.96 -14.61 -2.88
N MET A 104 5.92 -14.13 -2.21
CA MET A 104 4.72 -14.92 -1.90
C MET A 104 4.02 -15.41 -3.17
N TYR A 105 3.85 -14.54 -4.16
CA TYR A 105 3.21 -14.87 -5.43
C TYR A 105 3.96 -15.97 -6.18
N LYS A 106 5.30 -15.91 -6.24
CA LYS A 106 6.13 -16.97 -6.83
C LYS A 106 5.92 -18.31 -6.12
N LEU A 107 5.91 -18.29 -4.79
CA LEU A 107 5.76 -19.50 -3.98
C LEU A 107 4.40 -20.16 -4.18
N PHE A 108 3.31 -19.38 -4.09
CA PHE A 108 1.96 -19.94 -4.14
C PHE A 108 1.54 -20.40 -5.54
N ASN A 109 2.13 -19.82 -6.58
CA ASN A 109 1.82 -20.16 -7.97
C ASN A 109 2.89 -21.07 -8.62
N ASN A 110 3.87 -21.56 -7.84
CA ASN A 110 4.95 -22.41 -8.32
C ASN A 110 5.67 -21.86 -9.56
N LEU A 111 5.93 -20.54 -9.58
CA LEU A 111 6.55 -19.91 -10.74
C LEU A 111 7.97 -20.42 -10.98
N ASN A 112 8.29 -20.64 -12.26
CA ASN A 112 9.65 -20.93 -12.69
C ASN A 112 10.57 -19.75 -12.31
N ARG A 113 11.70 -20.05 -11.66
CA ARG A 113 12.63 -19.02 -11.18
C ARG A 113 13.36 -18.31 -12.32
N GLU A 114 13.54 -18.97 -13.46
CA GLU A 114 14.25 -18.43 -14.63
C GLU A 114 13.45 -17.33 -15.35
N ILE A 115 12.15 -17.21 -15.07
CA ILE A 115 11.27 -16.16 -15.61
C ILE A 115 10.94 -15.08 -14.56
N CYS A 116 11.56 -15.16 -13.38
CA CYS A 116 11.34 -14.23 -12.28
C CYS A 116 12.53 -13.28 -12.13
N TYR A 117 12.37 -12.04 -12.59
CA TYR A 117 13.45 -11.07 -12.64
C TYR A 117 13.31 -10.03 -11.55
N GLU A 118 14.29 -10.01 -10.64
CA GLU A 118 14.48 -8.86 -9.76
C GLU A 118 14.87 -7.67 -10.62
N ASN A 119 15.91 -7.78 -11.46
CA ASN A 119 16.35 -6.72 -12.36
C ASN A 119 15.99 -7.01 -13.82
N ILE A 120 14.89 -6.45 -14.31
CA ILE A 120 14.49 -6.56 -15.73
C ILE A 120 15.60 -6.05 -16.67
N ASN A 121 16.37 -5.05 -16.24
CA ASN A 121 17.48 -4.50 -17.03
C ASN A 121 18.68 -5.46 -17.16
N ALA A 122 18.69 -6.58 -16.45
CA ALA A 122 19.69 -7.63 -16.62
C ALA A 122 19.39 -8.55 -17.82
N ILE A 123 18.17 -8.53 -18.35
CA ILE A 123 17.80 -9.30 -19.55
C ILE A 123 18.46 -8.64 -20.76
N ASN A 124 19.28 -9.41 -21.49
CA ASN A 124 19.94 -8.91 -22.69
C ASN A 124 18.95 -8.71 -23.85
N ASP A 125 19.34 -7.94 -24.86
CA ASP A 125 18.41 -7.54 -25.92
C ASP A 125 17.95 -8.71 -26.82
N CYS A 126 18.78 -9.74 -26.98
CA CYS A 126 18.40 -10.95 -27.71
C CYS A 126 17.28 -11.70 -26.98
N GLN A 127 17.42 -11.91 -25.67
CA GLN A 127 16.39 -12.52 -24.84
C GLN A 127 15.13 -11.65 -24.75
N TRP A 128 15.30 -10.33 -24.63
CA TRP A 128 14.19 -9.38 -24.58
C TRP A 128 13.30 -9.43 -25.83
N GLY A 129 13.87 -9.81 -26.97
CA GLY A 129 13.12 -10.05 -28.21
C GLY A 129 11.98 -11.07 -28.05
N TYR A 130 12.16 -12.08 -27.20
CA TYR A 130 11.19 -13.16 -26.94
C TYR A 130 10.20 -12.84 -25.81
N VAL A 131 10.47 -11.83 -24.98
CA VAL A 131 9.56 -11.41 -23.92
C VAL A 131 8.40 -10.67 -24.56
N GLU A 132 7.18 -11.16 -24.45
CA GLU A 132 5.97 -10.48 -24.91
C GLU A 132 5.20 -9.85 -23.74
N ASN A 133 5.24 -10.50 -22.58
CA ASN A 133 4.45 -10.13 -21.41
C ASN A 133 5.34 -9.84 -20.20
N ILE A 134 5.07 -8.73 -19.52
CA ILE A 134 5.74 -8.33 -18.29
C ILE A 134 4.70 -8.20 -17.19
N VAL A 135 4.85 -8.99 -16.13
CA VAL A 135 3.92 -9.03 -15.00
C VAL A 135 4.57 -8.40 -13.78
N PHE A 136 4.04 -7.27 -13.32
CA PHE A 136 4.44 -6.64 -12.06
C PHE A 136 3.51 -7.05 -10.92
N ILE A 137 4.07 -7.47 -9.79
CA ILE A 137 3.32 -7.84 -8.59
C ILE A 137 3.49 -6.76 -7.51
N ASP A 138 2.39 -6.35 -6.89
CA ASP A 138 2.40 -5.43 -5.75
C ASP A 138 1.19 -5.67 -4.81
N ASP A 139 1.20 -5.11 -3.61
CA ASP A 139 0.08 -5.22 -2.66
C ASP A 139 -0.95 -4.12 -2.84
N PHE A 140 -0.50 -2.88 -2.94
CA PHE A 140 -1.37 -1.71 -2.92
C PHE A 140 -0.88 -0.56 -3.79
N SER A 141 -1.79 0.00 -4.61
CA SER A 141 -1.50 1.16 -5.44
C SER A 141 -2.45 2.30 -5.13
N GLY A 142 -1.94 3.27 -4.36
CA GLY A 142 -2.71 4.44 -3.94
C GLY A 142 -2.86 5.52 -5.02
N THR A 143 -1.80 5.77 -5.80
CA THR A 143 -1.79 6.81 -6.84
C THR A 143 -1.23 6.35 -8.19
N GLY A 144 -0.84 5.08 -8.32
CA GLY A 144 -0.18 4.54 -9.52
C GLY A 144 1.24 5.07 -9.76
N GLN A 145 1.71 6.05 -8.98
CA GLN A 145 2.93 6.78 -9.29
C GLN A 145 4.20 5.94 -9.20
N SER A 146 4.27 4.98 -8.28
CA SER A 146 5.43 4.08 -8.13
C SER A 146 5.56 3.16 -9.34
N PHE A 147 4.45 2.56 -9.78
CA PHE A 147 4.39 1.71 -10.96
C PHE A 147 4.77 2.47 -12.23
N ILE A 148 4.16 3.64 -12.48
CA ILE A 148 4.49 4.48 -13.64
C ILE A 148 5.97 4.89 -13.63
N LYS A 149 6.54 5.22 -12.45
CA LYS A 149 7.97 5.54 -12.33
C LYS A 149 8.87 4.35 -12.62
N GLU A 150 8.43 3.12 -12.35
CA GLU A 150 9.17 1.92 -12.72
C GLU A 150 9.25 1.79 -14.25
N LEU A 151 8.11 1.96 -14.93
CA LEU A 151 8.03 1.90 -16.39
C LEU A 151 8.88 2.99 -17.06
N GLN A 152 8.83 4.21 -16.51
CA GLN A 152 9.60 5.35 -17.03
C GLN A 152 11.12 5.17 -16.99
N LYS A 153 11.66 4.21 -16.22
CA LYS A 153 13.12 3.96 -16.20
C LYS A 153 13.62 3.38 -17.53
N SER A 154 12.77 2.71 -18.29
CA SER A 154 13.13 2.00 -19.52
C SER A 154 11.95 1.94 -20.47
N GLU A 155 11.30 3.10 -20.70
CA GLU A 155 10.03 3.22 -21.42
C GLU A 155 10.06 2.53 -22.79
N ASP A 156 11.15 2.72 -23.56
CA ASP A 156 11.33 2.15 -24.89
C ASP A 156 11.29 0.61 -24.90
N ARG A 157 11.74 -0.04 -23.82
CA ARG A 157 11.74 -1.51 -23.72
C ARG A 157 10.33 -2.09 -23.68
N TYR A 158 9.36 -1.32 -23.22
CA TYR A 158 7.98 -1.77 -23.05
C TYR A 158 7.11 -1.52 -24.29
N CYS A 159 7.61 -0.79 -25.29
CA CYS A 159 6.89 -0.56 -26.53
C CYS A 159 6.62 -1.89 -27.25
N GLY A 160 5.36 -2.12 -27.65
CA GLY A 160 4.94 -3.36 -28.32
C GLY A 160 4.85 -4.59 -27.41
N LYS A 161 4.99 -4.44 -26.08
CA LYS A 161 4.83 -5.50 -25.09
C LYS A 161 3.51 -5.34 -24.33
N ASN A 162 3.03 -6.42 -23.70
CA ASN A 162 1.91 -6.38 -22.77
C ASN A 162 2.43 -6.25 -21.33
N ILE A 163 1.90 -5.29 -20.58
CA ILE A 163 2.24 -5.12 -19.17
C ILE A 163 1.02 -5.44 -18.33
N TYR A 164 1.16 -6.41 -17.43
CA TYR A 164 0.14 -6.75 -16.46
C TYR A 164 0.55 -6.25 -15.09
N PHE A 165 -0.33 -5.50 -14.43
CA PHE A 165 -0.10 -5.04 -13.07
C PHE A 165 -1.00 -5.79 -12.10
N VAL A 166 -0.49 -6.88 -11.55
CA VAL A 166 -1.21 -7.74 -10.61
C VAL A 166 -1.12 -7.15 -9.21
N ILE A 167 -2.27 -6.80 -8.64
CA ILE A 167 -2.33 -6.09 -7.38
C ILE A 167 -3.52 -6.47 -6.52
N ILE A 168 -3.36 -6.54 -5.20
CA ILE A 168 -4.50 -6.89 -4.32
C ILE A 168 -5.51 -5.76 -4.28
N CYS A 169 -5.07 -4.53 -3.97
CA CYS A 169 -5.97 -3.39 -3.87
C CYS A 169 -5.44 -2.17 -4.63
N ILE A 170 -6.28 -1.57 -5.47
CA ILE A 170 -5.96 -0.36 -6.23
C ILE A 170 -6.97 0.75 -5.94
N MET A 171 -6.52 2.00 -5.89
CA MET A 171 -7.44 3.15 -5.82
C MET A 171 -7.93 3.52 -7.23
N GLU A 172 -9.16 4.03 -7.37
CA GLU A 172 -9.69 4.50 -8.67
C GLU A 172 -8.75 5.52 -9.34
N ASP A 173 -8.27 6.53 -8.60
CA ASP A 173 -7.30 7.51 -9.10
C ASP A 173 -6.01 6.87 -9.64
N ALA A 174 -5.55 5.79 -9.01
CA ALA A 174 -4.38 5.05 -9.47
C ALA A 174 -4.65 4.32 -10.77
N ASN A 175 -5.82 3.68 -10.88
CA ASN A 175 -6.24 2.97 -12.09
C ASN A 175 -6.38 3.95 -13.27
N GLN A 176 -7.08 5.06 -13.07
CA GLN A 176 -7.24 6.10 -14.09
C GLN A 176 -5.90 6.64 -14.56
N LYS A 177 -4.98 6.94 -13.62
CA LYS A 177 -3.66 7.46 -13.99
C LYS A 177 -2.81 6.46 -14.78
N ILE A 178 -2.95 5.16 -14.49
CA ILE A 178 -2.26 4.10 -15.22
C ILE A 178 -2.84 3.99 -16.64
N GLU A 179 -4.16 4.07 -16.78
CA GLU A 179 -4.85 4.09 -18.07
C GLU A 179 -4.45 5.31 -18.91
N ASP A 180 -4.44 6.51 -18.32
CA ASP A 180 -3.98 7.74 -18.98
C ASP A 180 -2.52 7.61 -19.46
N TYR A 181 -1.65 6.99 -18.65
CA TYR A 181 -0.26 6.74 -19.01
C TYR A 181 -0.16 5.72 -20.16
N SER A 182 -0.93 4.64 -20.10
CA SER A 182 -1.02 3.61 -21.15
C SER A 182 -1.39 4.22 -22.50
N GLN A 183 -2.46 5.02 -22.53
CA GLN A 183 -2.92 5.70 -23.74
C GLN A 183 -1.90 6.73 -24.24
N LYS A 184 -1.37 7.58 -23.35
CA LYS A 184 -0.41 8.63 -23.71
C LYS A 184 0.89 8.08 -24.30
N LYS A 185 1.35 6.93 -23.80
CA LYS A 185 2.61 6.31 -24.23
C LYS A 185 2.42 5.23 -25.28
N ASN A 186 1.19 4.90 -25.64
CA ASN A 186 0.86 3.79 -26.52
C ASN A 186 1.51 2.48 -26.05
N ILE A 187 1.47 2.22 -24.74
CA ILE A 187 1.96 1.00 -24.09
C ILE A 187 0.75 0.24 -23.61
N ASN A 188 0.65 -1.06 -23.92
CA ASN A 188 -0.47 -1.88 -23.46
C ASN A 188 -0.28 -2.22 -21.97
N ILE A 189 -1.11 -1.63 -21.10
CA ILE A 189 -1.06 -1.87 -19.65
C ILE A 189 -2.44 -2.32 -19.18
N SER A 190 -2.49 -3.46 -18.48
CA SER A 190 -3.70 -4.05 -17.94
C SER A 190 -3.53 -4.33 -16.44
N PRO A 191 -4.12 -3.50 -15.57
CA PRO A 191 -4.23 -3.81 -14.14
C PRO A 191 -5.13 -5.03 -13.91
N ILE A 192 -4.65 -6.00 -13.13
CA ILE A 192 -5.41 -7.18 -12.68
C ILE A 192 -5.51 -7.10 -11.17
N TYR A 193 -6.69 -6.78 -10.64
CA TYR A 193 -6.87 -6.51 -9.22
C TYR A 193 -7.98 -7.32 -8.57
N TYR A 194 -7.89 -7.46 -7.24
CA TYR A 194 -8.92 -8.11 -6.44
C TYR A 194 -9.95 -7.09 -5.94
N CYS A 195 -9.50 -5.93 -5.49
CA CYS A 195 -10.37 -4.87 -5.00
C CYS A 195 -9.97 -3.50 -5.59
N MET A 196 -10.97 -2.69 -5.91
CA MET A 196 -10.82 -1.29 -6.26
C MET A 196 -11.51 -0.43 -5.20
N GLN A 197 -10.83 0.63 -4.74
CA GLN A 197 -11.36 1.55 -3.73
C GLN A 197 -11.45 2.99 -4.23
N LYS A 198 -12.50 3.67 -3.77
CA LYS A 198 -12.65 5.12 -3.84
C LYS A 198 -11.99 5.79 -2.64
N LYS A 199 -11.60 7.04 -2.81
CA LYS A 199 -11.23 7.92 -1.70
C LYS A 199 -12.33 7.93 -0.64
N THR A 200 -11.94 7.92 0.63
CA THR A 200 -12.90 7.83 1.74
C THR A 200 -13.97 8.91 1.68
N PHE A 201 -13.59 10.16 1.43
CA PHE A 201 -14.52 11.29 1.46
C PHE A 201 -15.19 11.55 0.11
N THR A 202 -15.06 10.64 -0.86
CA THR A 202 -15.88 10.62 -2.09
C THR A 202 -16.92 9.49 -2.08
N ARG A 203 -16.92 8.66 -1.03
CA ARG A 203 -17.91 7.59 -0.81
C ARG A 203 -19.08 8.13 0.03
N ASP A 204 -20.23 7.48 -0.06
CA ASP A 204 -21.41 7.79 0.75
C ASP A 204 -21.31 7.19 2.17
N LEU A 205 -20.24 7.55 2.90
CA LEU A 205 -20.00 7.09 4.27
C LEU A 205 -20.51 8.07 5.33
N PHE A 206 -20.58 9.35 4.99
CA PHE A 206 -20.99 10.42 5.88
C PHE A 206 -22.14 11.20 5.27
N LYS A 207 -23.01 11.77 6.12
CA LYS A 207 -24.06 12.70 5.66
C LYS A 207 -23.49 13.94 4.98
N ASP A 208 -22.34 14.40 5.47
CA ASP A 208 -21.57 15.51 4.92
C ASP A 208 -20.09 15.11 4.89
N ASN A 209 -19.60 14.73 3.70
CA ASN A 209 -18.22 14.32 3.50
C ASN A 209 -17.22 15.47 3.68
N MET A 210 -17.59 16.71 3.35
CA MET A 210 -16.73 17.88 3.51
C MET A 210 -16.51 18.17 5.00
N ASN A 211 -17.59 18.14 5.78
CA ASN A 211 -17.51 18.29 7.22
C ASN A 211 -16.73 17.13 7.87
N ALA A 212 -16.99 15.88 7.49
CA ALA A 212 -16.25 14.72 7.99
C ALA A 212 -14.75 14.80 7.69
N LYS A 213 -14.39 15.28 6.50
CA LYS A 213 -12.99 15.53 6.11
C LYS A 213 -12.36 16.61 7.00
N ASN A 214 -13.06 17.72 7.26
CA ASN A 214 -12.58 18.77 8.17
C ASN A 214 -12.40 18.26 9.61
N LEU A 215 -13.35 17.47 10.13
CA LEU A 215 -13.24 16.82 11.43
C LEU A 215 -12.02 15.90 11.51
N LEU A 216 -11.71 15.15 10.44
CA LEU A 216 -10.49 14.34 10.38
C LEU A 216 -9.22 15.19 10.46
N LEU A 217 -9.18 16.34 9.77
CA LEU A 217 -8.04 17.25 9.83
C LEU A 217 -7.82 17.75 11.26
N MET A 218 -8.89 18.18 11.94
CA MET A 218 -8.83 18.62 13.34
C MET A 218 -8.42 17.49 14.29
N LEU A 219 -8.96 16.28 14.10
CA LEU A 219 -8.55 15.10 14.87
C LEU A 219 -7.06 14.78 14.67
N THR A 220 -6.56 14.87 13.44
CA THR A 220 -5.15 14.60 13.14
C THR A 220 -4.23 15.57 13.89
N GLU A 221 -4.60 16.85 13.94
CA GLU A 221 -3.88 17.87 14.71
C GLU A 221 -3.98 17.61 16.23
N TYR A 222 -5.17 17.28 16.73
CA TYR A 222 -5.39 16.95 18.14
C TYR A 222 -4.50 15.77 18.60
N LEU A 223 -4.44 14.71 17.79
CA LEU A 223 -3.62 13.52 18.06
C LEU A 223 -2.11 13.75 17.87
N LYS A 224 -1.70 14.98 17.52
CA LYS A 224 -0.31 15.39 17.27
C LYS A 224 0.36 14.59 16.17
N ILE A 225 -0.42 14.14 15.19
CA ILE A 225 0.14 13.43 14.03
C ILE A 225 0.87 14.47 13.17
N PRO A 226 2.15 14.24 12.82
CA PRO A 226 2.92 15.24 12.10
C PRO A 226 2.39 15.51 10.68
N LYS A 227 2.44 16.77 10.24
CA LYS A 227 1.97 17.16 8.89
C LYS A 227 2.65 16.40 7.76
N GLN A 228 3.92 15.97 7.93
CA GLN A 228 4.62 15.17 6.92
C GLN A 228 4.01 13.78 6.66
N GLU A 229 3.17 13.29 7.58
CA GLU A 229 2.44 12.03 7.38
C GLU A 229 1.22 12.20 6.47
N SER A 230 0.89 13.46 6.11
CA SER A 230 -0.29 13.87 5.35
C SER A 230 -1.59 13.42 6.01
N PRO A 231 -2.42 14.32 6.56
CA PRO A 231 -3.67 13.95 7.24
C PRO A 231 -4.62 13.05 6.44
N LEU A 232 -4.52 13.10 5.10
CA LEU A 232 -5.32 12.32 4.16
C LEU A 232 -4.58 11.11 3.57
N GLY A 233 -3.45 10.73 4.18
CA GLY A 233 -2.54 9.72 3.65
C GLY A 233 -1.66 10.23 2.51
N PHE A 234 -0.71 9.40 2.08
CA PHE A 234 0.24 9.76 1.03
C PHE A 234 -0.46 10.24 -0.25
N ASN A 235 -0.12 11.45 -0.71
CA ASN A 235 -0.74 12.11 -1.85
C ASN A 235 -2.28 12.18 -1.79
N GLU A 236 -2.85 12.30 -0.59
CA GLU A 236 -4.29 12.45 -0.37
C GLU A 236 -5.11 11.30 -0.98
N SER A 237 -4.57 10.08 -0.91
CA SER A 237 -5.28 8.87 -1.36
C SER A 237 -6.49 8.53 -0.50
N GLU A 238 -6.55 9.04 0.73
CA GLU A 238 -7.67 8.84 1.64
C GLU A 238 -8.07 7.37 1.77
N SER A 239 -7.10 6.44 1.81
CA SER A 239 -7.40 5.03 1.73
C SER A 239 -7.74 4.44 3.09
N LEU A 240 -8.58 3.41 3.07
CA LEU A 240 -8.97 2.62 4.23
C LEU A 240 -8.56 1.17 3.99
N VAL A 241 -7.24 0.95 3.98
CA VAL A 241 -6.64 -0.37 3.76
C VAL A 241 -5.56 -0.67 4.80
N ALA A 242 -5.51 -1.91 5.28
CA ALA A 242 -4.36 -2.45 6.02
C ALA A 242 -4.11 -3.91 5.62
N PHE A 243 -2.86 -4.36 5.69
CA PHE A 243 -2.48 -5.74 5.40
C PHE A 243 -1.86 -6.40 6.62
N HIS A 244 -1.81 -7.73 6.64
CA HIS A 244 -1.19 -8.48 7.74
C HIS A 244 0.27 -8.08 7.99
N ASN A 245 1.06 -7.86 6.95
CA ASN A 245 2.48 -7.52 7.05
C ASN A 245 2.71 -6.03 7.36
N ASN A 246 1.93 -5.11 6.79
CA ASN A 246 2.07 -3.67 7.04
C ASN A 246 0.79 -2.85 6.69
N THR A 247 0.70 -1.61 7.19
CA THR A 247 -0.35 -0.67 6.77
C THR A 247 0.23 0.33 5.77
N PRO A 248 -0.30 0.48 4.52
CA PRO A 248 0.19 1.43 3.53
C PRO A 248 0.27 2.87 4.08
N ASN A 249 1.24 3.67 3.62
CA ASN A 249 1.30 5.09 3.99
C ASN A 249 0.17 5.93 3.37
N ASN A 250 -0.51 5.38 2.36
CA ASN A 250 -1.74 5.89 1.78
C ASN A 250 -2.93 5.87 2.73
N THR A 251 -2.92 4.95 3.71
CA THR A 251 -4.00 4.85 4.69
C THR A 251 -4.01 6.05 5.60
N LEU A 252 -5.20 6.49 6.01
CA LEU A 252 -5.36 7.65 6.90
C LEU A 252 -4.45 7.51 8.14
N PRO A 253 -3.62 8.53 8.47
CA PRO A 253 -2.67 8.44 9.57
C PRO A 253 -3.30 8.12 10.92
N VAL A 254 -4.53 8.58 11.19
CA VAL A 254 -5.25 8.24 12.42
C VAL A 254 -5.37 6.71 12.59
N ILE A 255 -5.34 5.92 11.53
CA ILE A 255 -5.42 4.45 11.61
C ILE A 255 -4.05 3.79 11.80
N ARG A 256 -2.96 4.45 11.37
CA ARG A 256 -1.65 3.81 11.18
C ARG A 256 -0.46 4.47 11.85
N TYR A 257 -0.62 5.65 12.42
CA TYR A 257 0.47 6.45 12.94
C TYR A 257 0.36 6.62 14.45
N ASP A 258 1.35 6.09 15.15
CA ASP A 258 1.47 6.24 16.60
C ASP A 258 2.19 7.56 16.92
N THR A 259 1.71 8.26 17.95
CA THR A 259 2.39 9.39 18.56
C THR A 259 2.77 9.05 20.00
N LYS A 260 3.36 9.99 20.74
CA LYS A 260 3.67 9.77 22.17
C LYS A 260 2.41 9.60 23.02
N GLU A 261 1.29 10.15 22.57
CA GLU A 261 0.03 10.26 23.32
C GLU A 261 -1.10 9.46 22.67
N TYR A 262 -0.86 8.93 21.47
CA TYR A 262 -1.85 8.21 20.68
C TYR A 262 -1.28 6.91 20.13
N ALA A 263 -1.93 5.79 20.43
CA ALA A 263 -1.66 4.50 19.81
C ALA A 263 -2.75 4.16 18.79
N SER A 264 -2.34 4.02 17.53
CA SER A 264 -3.22 3.68 16.41
C SER A 264 -3.62 2.20 16.41
N LEU A 265 -4.73 1.88 15.74
CA LEU A 265 -5.30 0.54 15.76
C LEU A 265 -4.55 -0.44 14.83
N PHE A 266 -4.07 0.06 13.67
CA PHE A 266 -3.29 -0.71 12.70
C PHE A 266 -1.97 0.02 12.38
N PRO A 267 -1.03 0.10 13.33
CA PRO A 267 0.20 0.87 13.17
C PRO A 267 1.02 0.38 11.97
N ARG A 268 1.60 1.33 11.23
CA ARG A 268 2.58 1.03 10.19
C ARG A 268 3.89 0.62 10.85
N ARG A 269 4.47 -0.49 10.38
CA ARG A 269 5.76 -0.98 10.85
C ARG A 269 6.87 -0.01 10.43
N HIS A 270 7.63 0.45 11.42
CA HIS A 270 8.82 1.27 11.23
C HIS A 270 10.04 0.55 11.80
N ASP A 271 10.74 -0.22 10.97
CA ASP A 271 11.95 -0.91 11.42
C ASP A 271 13.04 0.08 11.83
N LYS A 272 13.71 -0.22 12.93
CA LYS A 272 14.78 0.62 13.47
C LYS A 272 15.94 0.65 12.49
N LYS A 273 16.19 1.82 11.89
CA LYS A 273 17.39 2.04 11.07
C LYS A 273 18.65 1.77 11.92
N PRO A 274 19.61 0.99 11.41
CA PRO A 274 20.84 0.73 12.14
C PRO A 274 21.66 2.03 12.30
N PRO A 275 22.51 2.14 13.34
CA PRO A 275 23.22 3.38 13.66
C PRO A 275 24.01 3.97 12.49
N TRP A 276 24.67 3.13 11.68
CA TRP A 276 25.49 3.56 10.53
C TRP A 276 24.70 4.32 9.46
N GLN A 277 23.39 4.09 9.31
CA GLN A 277 22.53 4.88 8.42
C GLN A 277 22.17 6.26 8.99
N LYS A 278 22.22 6.40 10.32
CA LYS A 278 21.92 7.66 11.03
C LYS A 278 23.14 8.56 11.17
N MET A 279 24.35 7.98 11.20
CA MET A 279 25.61 8.71 11.35
C MET A 279 25.78 9.87 10.35
N ARG A 280 25.30 9.73 9.11
CA ARG A 280 25.42 10.78 8.07
C ARG A 280 24.46 11.96 8.31
N LEU A 281 23.25 11.68 8.80
CA LEU A 281 22.28 12.71 9.20
C LEU A 281 22.75 13.41 10.48
N GLU A 282 23.15 12.64 11.49
CA GLU A 282 23.70 13.16 12.74
C GLU A 282 24.98 13.97 12.54
N LYS A 283 25.80 13.66 11.53
CA LYS A 283 26.98 14.45 11.16
C LYS A 283 26.58 15.79 10.50
N LYS A 284 25.48 15.81 9.74
CA LYS A 284 24.92 17.03 9.14
C LYS A 284 24.31 17.92 10.21
N ASP A 285 23.53 17.36 11.12
CA ASP A 285 22.92 18.07 12.25
C ASP A 285 23.99 18.60 13.21
N ARG A 286 25.02 17.80 13.52
CA ARG A 286 26.20 18.26 14.29
C ARG A 286 26.93 19.41 13.60
N LYS A 287 27.07 19.39 12.27
CA LYS A 287 27.69 20.50 11.52
C LYS A 287 26.86 21.78 11.57
N ILE A 288 25.54 21.68 11.45
CA ILE A 288 24.63 22.82 11.54
C ILE A 288 24.64 23.41 12.96
N ALA A 289 24.56 22.56 13.99
CA ALA A 289 24.65 22.99 15.39
C ALA A 289 25.99 23.67 15.70
N ASN A 290 27.11 23.13 15.21
CA ASN A 290 28.44 23.72 15.39
C ASN A 290 28.63 25.03 14.61
N TYR A 291 27.94 25.20 13.48
CA TYR A 291 27.96 26.46 12.71
C TYR A 291 27.19 27.56 13.45
N ASN A 292 26.00 27.24 13.94
CA ASN A 292 25.16 28.18 14.70
C ASN A 292 25.80 28.59 16.04
N ASN A 293 26.53 27.69 16.69
CA ASN A 293 27.27 28.00 17.92
C ASN A 293 28.57 28.81 17.70
N LYS A 294 29.03 28.97 16.45
CA LYS A 294 30.19 29.81 16.11
C LYS A 294 29.80 31.24 15.69
N SER A 295 28.51 31.54 15.61
CA SER A 295 27.97 32.84 15.20
C SER A 295 27.44 33.68 16.38
N ILE A 296 27.87 33.38 17.60
CA ILE A 296 27.64 34.15 18.84
C ILE A 296 28.99 34.70 19.30
#